data_AF-A0A2P7U3B3-F1
#
_entry.id   AF-A0A2P7U3B3-F1
#
_cell.length_a   1.000
_cell.length_b   1.000
_cell.length_c   1.000
_cell.angle_alpha   90.00
_cell.angle_beta   90.00
_cell.angle_gamma   90.00
#
_symmetry.space_group_name_H-M   'P 1'
#
loop_
_entity.id
_entity.type
_entity.pdbx_description
1 polymer ?
#
loop_
_entity_poly.entity_id
_entity_poly.type
_entity_poly.pdbx_seq_one_letter_code
_entity_poly.pdbx_strand_id
1 'polypeptide(L)' 'MSEQKIAHSTGDFDKNKHRGKIDITIPVKTLQTDSQHFAGHLKSSDLFRTEKFPEMHFVSTKSNYVGKTDLC' A
#
# COMPACT_ATOMS: atom_id res chain seq x y z
N MET A 1 8.40 8.17 -22.83
CA MET A 1 7.44 8.48 -21.75
C MET A 1 7.16 7.17 -21.04
N SER A 2 7.78 6.95 -19.88
CA SER A 2 7.62 5.70 -19.11
C SER A 2 6.33 5.74 -18.31
N GLU A 3 5.51 4.71 -18.46
CA GLU A 3 4.29 4.50 -17.69
C GLU A 3 4.66 4.32 -16.20
N GLN A 4 4.23 5.25 -15.35
CA GLN A 4 4.45 5.14 -13.91
C GLN A 4 3.50 4.06 -13.38
N LYS A 5 4.02 2.86 -13.05
CA LYS A 5 3.25 1.85 -12.31
C LYS A 5 2.97 2.40 -10.91
N ILE A 6 1.80 3.01 -10.73
CA ILE A 6 1.28 3.47 -9.44
C ILE A 6 0.82 2.29 -8.58
N ALA A 7 0.77 2.47 -7.27
CA ALA A 7 0.23 1.46 -6.36
C ALA A 7 -1.18 1.05 -6.80
N HIS A 8 -1.47 -0.24 -6.75
CA HIS A 8 -2.79 -0.78 -7.10
C HIS A 8 -3.44 -1.37 -5.85
N SER A 9 -4.74 -1.13 -5.71
CA SER A 9 -5.53 -1.64 -4.60
C SER A 9 -6.83 -2.26 -5.10
N THR A 10 -7.17 -3.41 -4.56
CA THR A 10 -8.46 -4.07 -4.74
C THR A 10 -9.16 -4.15 -3.39
N GLY A 11 -10.47 -3.94 -3.38
CA GLY A 11 -11.24 -3.95 -2.15
C GLY A 11 -12.65 -4.46 -2.36
N ASP A 12 -13.10 -5.27 -1.41
CA ASP A 12 -14.47 -5.76 -1.33
C ASP A 12 -15.12 -5.16 -0.09
N PHE A 13 -16.28 -4.51 -0.26
CA PHE A 13 -17.05 -3.95 0.85
C PHE A 13 -18.49 -4.48 0.83
N ASP A 14 -18.83 -5.27 1.85
CA ASP A 14 -20.20 -5.69 2.13
C ASP A 14 -20.81 -4.72 3.15
N LYS A 15 -21.66 -3.81 2.64
CA LYS A 15 -22.36 -2.81 3.44
C LYS A 15 -23.27 -3.45 4.49
N ASN A 16 -23.96 -4.54 4.15
CA ASN A 16 -24.94 -5.16 5.04
C ASN A 16 -24.26 -5.86 6.22
N LYS A 17 -23.06 -6.39 6.00
CA LYS A 17 -22.27 -7.05 7.04
C LYS A 17 -21.26 -6.10 7.71
N HIS A 18 -21.17 -4.85 7.25
CA HIS A 18 -20.13 -3.89 7.66
C HIS A 18 -18.71 -4.47 7.58
N ARG A 19 -18.44 -5.27 6.56
CA ARG A 19 -17.15 -5.96 6.39
C ARG A 19 -16.48 -5.47 5.12
N GLY A 20 -15.25 -5.01 5.28
CA GLY A 20 -14.36 -4.70 4.17
C GLY A 20 -13.13 -5.59 4.17
N LYS A 21 -12.63 -5.93 2.98
CA LYS A 21 -11.27 -6.44 2.78
C LYS A 21 -10.54 -5.49 1.84
N ILE A 22 -9.29 -5.17 2.16
CA ILE A 22 -8.41 -4.34 1.36
C ILE A 22 -7.14 -5.13 1.08
N ASP A 23 -6.73 -5.15 -0.18
CA ASP A 23 -5.46 -5.68 -0.66
C ASP A 23 -4.75 -4.57 -1.45
N ILE A 24 -3.52 -4.25 -1.07
CA ILE A 24 -2.71 -3.20 -1.69
C ILE A 24 -1.37 -3.78 -2.09
N THR A 25 -1.00 -3.58 -3.35
CA THR A 25 0.34 -3.87 -3.85
C THR A 25 1.05 -2.57 -4.19
N ILE A 26 2.20 -2.36 -3.54
CA ILE A 26 3.03 -1.17 -3.66
C ILE A 26 4.32 -1.55 -4.40
N PRO A 27 4.57 -1.00 -5.60
CA PRO A 27 5.79 -1.28 -6.35
C PRO A 27 6.98 -0.49 -5.76
N VAL A 28 7.60 -0.99 -4.69
CA VAL A 28 8.70 -0.30 -3.98
C VAL A 28 9.91 -0.03 -4.89
N LYS A 29 10.10 -0.81 -5.96
CA LYS A 29 11.11 -0.52 -7.00
C LYS A 29 10.95 0.87 -7.64
N THR A 30 9.72 1.39 -7.72
CA THR A 30 9.43 2.73 -8.25
C THR A 30 9.50 3.83 -7.19
N LEU A 31 9.99 3.53 -5.97
CA LEU A 31 10.12 4.51 -4.90
C LEU A 31 10.92 5.73 -5.37
N GLN A 32 10.40 6.91 -5.08
CA GLN A 32 10.99 8.18 -5.43
C GLN A 32 10.86 9.12 -4.22
N THR A 33 11.85 9.98 -4.06
CA THR A 33 11.86 11.09 -3.11
C THR A 33 12.50 12.27 -3.83
N ASP A 34 12.46 13.46 -3.23
CA ASP A 34 13.08 14.65 -3.83
C ASP A 34 14.62 14.56 -3.90
N SER A 35 15.24 13.58 -3.22
CA SER A 35 16.68 13.33 -3.26
C SER A 35 16.98 11.97 -3.88
N GLN A 36 17.63 11.98 -5.05
CA GLN A 36 18.02 10.76 -5.75
C GLN A 36 18.94 9.87 -4.91
N HIS A 37 19.87 10.46 -4.16
CA HIS A 37 20.77 9.71 -3.27
C HIS A 37 19.97 9.01 -2.16
N PHE A 38 19.02 9.72 -1.55
CA PHE A 38 18.18 9.14 -0.50
C PHE A 38 17.28 8.03 -1.04
N ALA A 39 16.65 8.24 -2.20
CA ALA A 39 15.87 7.20 -2.87
C ALA A 39 16.72 5.96 -3.21
N GLY A 40 17.97 6.15 -3.62
CA GLY A 40 18.94 5.06 -3.85
C GLY A 40 19.25 4.28 -2.58
N HIS A 41 19.50 4.97 -1.47
CA HIS A 41 19.78 4.32 -0.19
C HIS A 41 18.60 3.47 0.32
N LEU A 42 17.37 3.98 0.21
CA LEU A 42 16.15 3.23 0.54
C LEU A 42 16.01 1.95 -0.32
N LYS A 43 16.36 2.01 -1.61
CA LYS A 43 16.26 0.87 -2.53
C LYS A 43 17.33 -0.20 -2.33
N SER A 44 18.43 0.16 -1.67
CA SER A 44 19.61 -0.69 -1.47
C SER A 44 19.33 -1.95 -0.65
N SER A 45 20.29 -2.86 -0.62
CA SER A 45 20.21 -4.11 0.15
C SER A 45 20.11 -3.94 1.65
N ASP A 46 20.46 -2.76 2.17
CA ASP A 46 20.49 -2.48 3.60
C ASP A 46 19.09 -2.19 4.16
N LEU A 47 18.15 -1.84 3.27
CA LEU A 47 16.77 -1.50 3.63
C LEU A 47 15.79 -2.34 2.81
N PHE A 48 15.16 -1.78 1.76
CA PHE A 48 14.08 -2.46 1.06
C PHE A 48 14.56 -3.53 0.08
N ARG A 49 15.85 -3.52 -0.31
CA ARG A 49 16.44 -4.48 -1.27
C ARG A 49 15.54 -4.73 -2.48
N THR A 50 15.15 -3.63 -3.13
CA THR A 50 14.06 -3.62 -4.11
C THR A 50 14.32 -4.45 -5.37
N GLU A 51 15.57 -4.81 -5.64
CA GLU A 51 15.91 -5.76 -6.72
C GLU A 51 15.42 -7.18 -6.42
N LYS A 52 15.45 -7.59 -5.14
CA LYS A 52 14.97 -8.91 -4.69
C LYS A 52 13.51 -8.88 -4.26
N PHE A 53 13.07 -7.76 -3.67
CA PHE A 53 11.71 -7.57 -3.17
C PHE A 53 11.09 -6.32 -3.83
N PRO A 54 10.65 -6.41 -5.09
CA PRO A 54 10.19 -5.25 -5.86
C PRO A 54 8.83 -4.72 -5.42
N GLU A 55 8.07 -5.53 -4.69
CA GLU A 55 6.69 -5.26 -4.27
C GLU A 55 6.54 -5.42 -2.76
N MET A 56 5.68 -4.59 -2.18
CA MET A 56 5.23 -4.68 -0.79
C MET A 56 3.71 -4.85 -0.79
N HIS A 57 3.23 -5.79 0.02
CA HIS A 57 1.80 -6.13 0.07
C HIS A 57 1.22 -5.81 1.43
N PHE A 58 0.05 -5.17 1.43
CA PHE A 58 -0.78 -4.98 2.61
C PHE A 58 -2.11 -5.70 2.39
N VAL A 59 -2.40 -6.70 3.22
CA VAL A 59 -3.66 -7.45 3.17
C VAL A 59 -4.35 -7.33 4.53
N SER A 60 -5.52 -6.71 4.55
CA SER A 60 -6.30 -6.56 5.79
C SER A 60 -6.77 -7.93 6.30
N THR A 61 -6.53 -8.22 7.57
CA THR A 61 -7.03 -9.45 8.22
C THR A 61 -8.35 -9.23 8.97
N LYS A 62 -8.57 -8.02 9.49
CA LYS A 62 -9.78 -7.63 10.20
C LYS A 62 -10.11 -6.16 9.94
N SER A 63 -11.40 -5.87 9.81
CA SER A 63 -11.94 -4.52 9.69
C SER A 63 -12.92 -4.29 10.84
N ASN A 64 -12.71 -3.21 11.60
CA ASN A 64 -13.64 -2.78 12.65
C ASN A 64 -14.46 -1.61 12.10
N TYR A 65 -15.77 -1.78 12.01
CA TYR A 65 -16.66 -0.70 11.60
C TYR A 65 -16.89 0.25 12.78
N VAL A 66 -16.51 1.51 12.63
CA VAL A 66 -16.79 2.58 13.59
C VAL A 66 -17.88 3.46 12.98
N GLY A 67 -19.13 3.12 13.22
CA GLY A 67 -20.26 4.00 12.90
C GLY A 67 -20.27 5.20 13.86
N LYS A 68 -20.67 6.38 13.39
CA LYS A 68 -21.14 7.41 14.33
C LYS A 68 -22.39 6.84 15.00
N THR A 69 -22.34 6.66 16.32
CA THR A 69 -23.58 6.65 17.10
C THR A 69 -24.12 8.06 17.00
N ASP A 70 -25.23 8.24 16.29
CA ASP A 70 -25.94 9.52 16.32
C ASP A 70 -26.30 9.78 17.80
N LEU A 71 -25.57 10.72 18.43
CA LEU A 71 -25.96 11.29 19.70
C LEU A 71 -27.20 12.14 19.43
N CYS A 72 -28.36 11.58 19.76
CA CYS A 72 -29.59 12.35 19.97
C CYS A 72 -29.40 13.37 21.10
#